data_AF-A0A6B0SG47-F1
#
_entry.id   AF-A0A6B0SG47-F1
#
_cell.length_a   1.000
_cell.length_b   1.000
_cell.length_c   1.000
_cell.angle_alpha   90.00
_cell.angle_beta   90.00
_cell.angle_gamma   90.00
#
_symmetry.space_group_name_H-M   'P 1'
#
loop_
_entity.id
_entity.type
_entity.pdbx_description
1 polymer ?
#
loop_
_entity_poly.entity_id
_entity_poly.type
_entity_poly.pdbx_seq_one_letter_code
_entity_poly.pdbx_strand_id
1 'polypeptide(L)'
;MRLRSRAMCPTLLSLLSLGFYVSLRNWAAVGEYEKLSLSAWPSPVVPLGQTVTLQCHSHSPLERFRLFKRDGKRRLPELQGDHFNNFTLGPVTGEHAGSYTCSEAYWSAPSDPLQIVVSGVFKKPSISAHPGPLVQQGDNVTLRCHSLVMFDKFILHHENSTGHFQRHGEMLTGGYAPADFSIGPMTLVSAGTYRCYGSLRRSPYEWSAPSDPMDIMITGLSKKPSLSAQGGSMVRSGENVTLVCSSESAFDQFHLLREGVNLGRHLAGGQSPRRALQAEFPLGPGTPAHSGVYRCYGSFTRSPYSWSNSSDPLFLSVTGSTTSTCPSTMDPHTTEEAQLSQAHSSTWYIVLGLVTAFTSTSIILAALVCHWCSTQNHVAIMEGEPMEARIVNGEDSIVTISPFGEML
;
A
#
# COMPACT_ATOMS: atom_id res chain seq x y z
N MET A 1 79.93 -48.87 -20.84
CA MET A 1 78.51 -48.92 -21.29
C MET A 1 78.03 -47.50 -21.53
N ARG A 2 77.66 -47.16 -22.77
CA ARG A 2 77.09 -45.86 -23.15
C ARG A 2 75.62 -45.81 -22.69
N LEU A 3 75.27 -44.97 -21.72
CA LEU A 3 73.89 -44.51 -21.59
C LEU A 3 73.70 -43.31 -22.52
N ARG A 4 73.06 -43.56 -23.67
CA ARG A 4 72.51 -42.51 -24.53
C ARG A 4 71.38 -41.83 -23.75
N SER A 5 71.66 -40.70 -23.14
CA SER A 5 70.63 -39.71 -22.80
C SER A 5 69.97 -39.28 -24.10
N ARG A 6 68.74 -39.77 -24.35
CA ARG A 6 67.88 -39.22 -25.40
C ARG A 6 67.46 -37.84 -24.91
N ALA A 7 68.15 -36.80 -25.36
CA ALA A 7 67.67 -35.43 -25.22
C ALA A 7 66.29 -35.35 -25.88
N MET A 8 65.24 -35.17 -25.06
CA MET A 8 63.91 -34.88 -25.58
C MET A 8 64.00 -33.60 -26.42
N CYS A 9 63.58 -33.70 -27.67
CA CYS A 9 63.69 -32.62 -28.64
C CYS A 9 62.94 -31.38 -28.12
N PRO A 10 63.49 -30.16 -28.18
CA PRO A 10 62.83 -28.95 -27.69
C PRO A 10 61.47 -28.68 -28.34
N THR A 11 61.25 -29.23 -29.54
CA THR A 11 59.95 -29.26 -30.23
C THR A 11 58.89 -30.09 -29.51
N LEU A 12 59.27 -31.16 -28.81
CA LEU A 12 58.35 -32.05 -28.10
C LEU A 12 57.86 -31.42 -26.78
N LEU A 13 58.73 -30.67 -26.09
CA LEU A 13 58.36 -29.83 -24.94
C LEU A 13 57.44 -28.67 -25.34
N SER A 14 57.68 -28.05 -26.51
CA SER A 14 56.83 -27.00 -27.07
C SER A 14 55.44 -27.51 -27.47
N LEU A 15 55.34 -28.70 -28.04
CA LEU A 15 54.05 -29.31 -28.38
C LEU A 15 53.26 -29.74 -27.13
N LEU A 16 53.94 -30.22 -26.09
CA LEU A 16 53.31 -30.54 -24.81
C LEU A 16 52.82 -29.27 -24.09
N SER A 17 53.56 -28.17 -24.14
CA SER A 17 53.12 -26.91 -23.56
C SER A 17 51.97 -26.28 -24.36
N LEU A 18 51.98 -26.35 -25.69
CA LEU A 18 50.82 -25.94 -26.51
C LEU A 18 49.60 -26.84 -26.25
N GLY A 19 49.79 -28.16 -26.13
CA GLY A 19 48.73 -29.10 -25.79
C GLY A 19 48.14 -28.82 -24.41
N PHE A 20 48.99 -28.53 -23.42
CA PHE A 20 48.56 -28.12 -22.08
C PHE A 20 47.85 -26.76 -22.10
N TYR A 21 48.33 -25.79 -22.89
CA TYR A 21 47.71 -24.46 -23.02
C TYR A 21 46.36 -24.51 -23.75
N VAL A 22 46.23 -25.35 -24.78
CA VAL A 22 44.97 -25.60 -25.48
C VAL A 22 44.00 -26.38 -24.59
N SER A 23 44.48 -27.34 -23.80
CA SER A 23 43.66 -28.04 -22.81
C SER A 23 43.19 -27.11 -21.70
N LEU A 24 44.06 -26.22 -21.20
CA LEU A 24 43.71 -25.17 -20.23
C LEU A 24 42.72 -24.16 -20.81
N ARG A 25 42.83 -23.83 -22.12
CA ARG A 25 41.89 -22.95 -22.81
C ARG A 25 40.54 -23.63 -23.07
N ASN A 26 40.53 -24.93 -23.33
CA ASN A 26 39.29 -25.72 -23.40
C ASN A 26 38.63 -25.81 -22.02
N TRP A 27 39.38 -25.92 -20.93
CA TRP A 27 38.83 -25.89 -19.57
C TRP A 27 38.35 -24.49 -19.17
N ALA A 28 38.99 -23.43 -19.66
CA ALA A 28 38.54 -22.04 -19.45
C ALA A 28 37.28 -21.68 -20.28
N ALA A 29 37.02 -22.38 -21.39
CA ALA A 29 35.79 -22.25 -22.17
C ALA A 29 34.62 -23.08 -21.62
N VAL A 30 34.88 -24.06 -20.74
CA VAL A 30 33.87 -24.87 -20.02
C VAL A 30 33.50 -24.17 -18.70
N GLY A 31 33.18 -22.87 -18.78
CA GLY A 31 32.94 -22.02 -17.60
C GLY A 31 31.78 -21.04 -17.73
N GLU A 32 31.12 -20.95 -18.89
CA GLU A 32 29.82 -20.27 -18.99
C GLU A 32 28.72 -21.30 -18.75
N TYR A 33 28.49 -21.63 -17.48
CA TYR A 33 27.24 -22.26 -17.10
C TYR A 33 26.11 -21.28 -17.43
N GLU A 34 25.11 -21.72 -18.21
CA GLU A 34 23.98 -20.87 -18.56
C GLU A 34 23.23 -20.44 -17.29
N LYS A 35 22.93 -19.14 -17.22
CA LYS A 35 22.25 -18.56 -16.06
C LYS A 35 20.75 -18.85 -16.16
N LEU A 36 20.25 -19.68 -15.24
CA LEU A 36 18.82 -19.93 -15.08
C LEU A 36 18.02 -18.65 -14.80
N SER A 37 16.75 -18.63 -15.21
CA SER A 37 15.81 -17.58 -14.84
C SER A 37 14.60 -18.13 -14.09
N LEU A 38 14.05 -17.33 -13.18
CA LEU A 38 12.91 -17.70 -12.34
C LEU A 38 11.76 -16.72 -12.55
N SER A 39 10.57 -17.24 -12.79
CA SER A 39 9.35 -16.46 -13.03
C SER A 39 8.20 -16.94 -12.14
N ALA A 40 7.19 -16.09 -11.94
CA ALA A 40 5.99 -16.43 -11.19
C ALA A 40 4.75 -16.28 -12.07
N TRP A 41 3.83 -17.23 -11.97
CA TRP A 41 2.54 -17.21 -12.64
C TRP A 41 1.41 -17.47 -11.63
N PRO A 42 0.29 -16.72 -11.66
CA PRO A 42 -0.03 -15.65 -12.60
C PRO A 42 0.65 -14.30 -12.29
N SER A 43 1.10 -14.10 -11.05
CA SER A 43 1.72 -12.85 -10.58
C SER A 43 2.65 -13.11 -9.39
N PRO A 44 3.74 -12.33 -9.22
CA PRO A 44 4.59 -12.37 -8.03
C PRO A 44 3.92 -11.76 -6.78
N VAL A 45 2.83 -11.00 -6.93
CA VAL A 45 2.00 -10.51 -5.80
C VAL A 45 0.78 -11.40 -5.68
N VAL A 46 0.71 -12.17 -4.59
CA VAL A 46 -0.24 -13.26 -4.41
C VAL A 46 -1.14 -12.97 -3.20
N PRO A 47 -2.46 -12.88 -3.37
CA PRO A 47 -3.36 -12.72 -2.23
C PRO A 47 -3.33 -13.94 -1.30
N LEU A 48 -3.49 -13.72 0.01
CA LEU A 48 -3.61 -14.79 1.00
C LEU A 48 -4.60 -15.88 0.57
N GLY A 49 -4.20 -17.13 0.78
CA GLY A 49 -5.00 -18.32 0.44
C GLY A 49 -5.02 -18.68 -1.05
N GLN A 50 -4.42 -17.87 -1.94
CA GLN A 50 -4.26 -18.22 -3.36
C GLN A 50 -3.00 -19.07 -3.58
N THR A 51 -2.80 -19.50 -4.82
CA THR A 51 -1.62 -20.28 -5.24
C THR A 51 -0.83 -19.54 -6.30
N VAL A 52 0.49 -19.76 -6.33
CA VAL A 52 1.38 -19.25 -7.37
C VAL A 52 2.31 -20.37 -7.83
N THR A 53 2.56 -20.45 -9.13
CA THR A 53 3.53 -21.38 -9.70
C THR A 53 4.80 -20.63 -10.05
N LEU A 54 5.91 -21.06 -9.48
CA LEU A 54 7.24 -20.57 -9.84
C LEU A 54 7.84 -21.48 -10.89
N GLN A 55 8.26 -20.91 -12.01
CA GLN A 55 8.86 -21.65 -13.11
C GLN A 55 10.32 -21.25 -13.27
N CYS A 56 11.21 -22.23 -13.13
CA CYS A 56 12.62 -22.12 -13.46
C CYS A 56 12.80 -22.43 -14.95
N HIS A 57 13.42 -21.53 -15.71
CA HIS A 57 13.66 -21.71 -17.14
C HIS A 57 15.13 -22.09 -17.34
N SER A 58 15.33 -23.23 -18.01
CA SER A 58 16.61 -23.73 -18.50
C SER A 58 16.47 -24.05 -19.99
N HIS A 59 17.56 -23.96 -20.74
CA HIS A 59 17.62 -24.45 -22.12
C HIS A 59 17.76 -25.97 -22.20
N SER A 60 18.10 -26.63 -21.09
CA SER A 60 18.31 -28.08 -21.01
C SER A 60 17.13 -28.78 -20.31
N PRO A 61 16.45 -29.73 -20.99
CA PRO A 61 15.24 -30.37 -20.47
C PRO A 61 15.50 -31.51 -19.47
N LEU A 62 16.77 -31.80 -19.13
CA LEU A 62 17.17 -33.00 -18.36
C LEU A 62 17.65 -32.69 -16.94
N GLU A 63 17.45 -31.48 -16.45
CA GLU A 63 18.02 -31.03 -15.18
C GLU A 63 17.02 -31.07 -14.03
N ARG A 64 17.53 -31.46 -12.85
CA ARG A 64 16.76 -31.41 -11.61
C ARG A 64 16.86 -30.01 -11.03
N PHE A 65 15.76 -29.30 -10.94
CA PHE A 65 15.74 -27.95 -10.37
C PHE A 65 15.50 -28.00 -8.86
N ARG A 66 16.12 -27.08 -8.14
CA ARG A 66 15.90 -26.83 -6.72
C ARG A 66 15.51 -25.38 -6.50
N LEU A 67 14.54 -25.17 -5.63
CA LEU A 67 14.05 -23.85 -5.27
C LEU A 67 14.50 -23.50 -3.84
N PHE A 68 15.11 -22.32 -3.70
CA PHE A 68 15.58 -21.82 -2.42
C PHE A 68 14.84 -20.54 -2.05
N LYS A 69 14.33 -20.49 -0.82
CA LYS A 69 13.86 -19.24 -0.21
C LYS A 69 15.00 -18.61 0.58
N ARG A 70 15.44 -17.43 0.16
CA ARG A 70 16.40 -16.61 0.89
C ARG A 70 15.67 -15.83 1.98
N ASP A 71 15.65 -16.40 3.18
CA ASP A 71 15.21 -15.66 4.35
C ASP A 71 16.40 -14.86 4.89
N GLY A 72 16.20 -13.55 5.11
CA GLY A 72 17.26 -12.63 5.55
C GLY A 72 17.86 -12.95 6.92
N LYS A 73 17.45 -14.05 7.60
CA LYS A 73 17.98 -14.47 8.90
C LYS A 73 18.17 -15.98 9.13
N ARG A 74 17.60 -16.88 8.33
CA ARG A 74 17.81 -18.35 8.47
C ARG A 74 17.65 -19.04 7.12
N ARG A 75 18.54 -19.98 6.78
CA ARG A 75 18.30 -20.89 5.64
C ARG A 75 17.15 -21.83 6.04
N LEU A 76 15.97 -21.56 5.50
CA LEU A 76 14.79 -22.40 5.63
C LEU A 76 14.89 -23.62 4.69
N PRO A 77 14.15 -24.71 4.98
CA PRO A 77 14.33 -25.99 4.29
C PRO A 77 14.16 -25.87 2.77
N GLU A 78 14.96 -26.66 2.06
CA GLU A 78 14.91 -26.90 0.62
C GLU A 78 13.46 -27.23 0.20
N LEU A 79 12.88 -26.43 -0.69
CA LEU A 79 11.63 -26.81 -1.35
C LEU A 79 12.01 -27.84 -2.41
N GLN A 80 11.85 -29.12 -2.04
CA GLN A 80 12.30 -30.27 -2.80
C GLN A 80 11.65 -30.31 -4.19
N GLY A 81 12.48 -30.24 -5.23
CA GLY A 81 12.07 -30.38 -6.63
C GLY A 81 12.21 -31.81 -7.13
N ASP A 82 11.18 -32.28 -7.83
CA ASP A 82 11.26 -33.47 -8.71
C ASP A 82 11.88 -33.03 -10.06
N HIS A 83 11.90 -33.90 -11.08
CA HIS A 83 12.41 -33.61 -12.44
C HIS A 83 11.62 -32.51 -13.20
N PHE A 84 10.80 -31.72 -12.50
CA PHE A 84 9.98 -30.65 -13.05
C PHE A 84 10.57 -29.29 -12.69
N ASN A 85 10.48 -28.36 -13.62
CA ASN A 85 10.96 -26.99 -13.46
C ASN A 85 9.90 -26.04 -12.87
N ASN A 86 8.77 -26.58 -12.40
CA ASN A 86 7.63 -25.86 -11.86
C ASN A 86 7.43 -26.18 -10.37
N PHE A 87 7.30 -25.14 -9.55
CA PHE A 87 7.11 -25.23 -8.10
C PHE A 87 5.83 -24.50 -7.71
N THR A 88 4.82 -25.22 -7.26
CA THR A 88 3.55 -24.59 -6.84
C THR A 88 3.62 -24.25 -5.35
N LEU A 89 3.44 -22.98 -5.02
CA LEU A 89 3.30 -22.50 -3.66
C LEU A 89 1.82 -22.24 -3.37
N GLY A 90 1.30 -22.83 -2.31
CA GLY A 90 0.06 -22.42 -1.69
C GLY A 90 -0.80 -23.57 -1.16
N PRO A 91 -1.94 -23.26 -0.51
CA PRO A 91 -2.48 -21.91 -0.26
C PRO A 91 -1.52 -21.00 0.51
N VAL A 92 -1.22 -19.81 -0.04
CA VAL A 92 -0.13 -18.98 0.52
C VAL A 92 -0.53 -18.31 1.82
N THR A 93 0.46 -18.21 2.71
CA THR A 93 0.43 -17.51 4.00
C THR A 93 1.58 -16.51 4.05
N GLY A 94 1.65 -15.63 5.06
CA GLY A 94 2.77 -14.68 5.23
C GLY A 94 4.16 -15.35 5.18
N GLU A 95 4.27 -16.60 5.68
CA GLU A 95 5.50 -17.40 5.65
C GLU A 95 6.01 -17.73 4.24
N HIS A 96 5.16 -17.65 3.21
CA HIS A 96 5.56 -17.84 1.81
C HIS A 96 6.11 -16.56 1.17
N ALA A 97 5.97 -15.40 1.83
CA ALA A 97 6.52 -14.15 1.33
C ALA A 97 8.06 -14.17 1.45
N GLY A 98 8.77 -13.77 0.40
CA GLY A 98 10.23 -13.81 0.41
C GLY A 98 10.91 -13.68 -0.94
N SER A 99 12.24 -13.78 -0.91
CA SER A 99 13.08 -13.81 -2.11
C SER A 99 13.41 -15.25 -2.47
N TYR A 100 13.09 -15.68 -3.68
CA TYR A 100 13.30 -17.04 -4.18
C TYR A 100 14.37 -17.07 -5.26
N THR A 101 15.14 -18.15 -5.33
CA THR A 101 16.11 -18.42 -6.41
C THR A 101 16.03 -19.88 -6.82
N CYS A 102 16.25 -20.21 -8.08
CA CYS A 102 16.38 -21.59 -8.53
C CYS A 102 17.82 -21.93 -8.92
N SER A 103 18.22 -23.19 -8.74
CA SER A 103 19.50 -23.74 -9.20
C SER A 103 19.35 -25.19 -9.63
N GLU A 104 20.21 -25.68 -10.52
CA GLU A 104 20.24 -27.09 -10.98
C GLU A 104 20.97 -28.00 -9.97
N ALA A 105 21.98 -27.47 -9.27
CA ALA A 105 22.76 -28.23 -8.31
C ALA A 105 23.25 -27.34 -7.15
N TYR A 106 23.87 -27.95 -6.14
CA TYR A 106 24.47 -27.22 -5.02
C TYR A 106 25.63 -26.30 -5.45
N TRP A 107 26.24 -26.57 -6.61
CA TRP A 107 27.43 -25.90 -7.13
C TRP A 107 27.17 -25.04 -8.37
N SER A 108 25.94 -24.96 -8.86
CA SER A 108 25.59 -24.09 -9.99
C SER A 108 25.33 -22.66 -9.52
N ALA A 109 25.55 -21.67 -10.40
CA ALA A 109 25.15 -20.30 -10.12
C ALA A 109 23.62 -20.23 -9.98
N PRO A 110 23.08 -19.60 -8.90
CA PRO A 110 21.64 -19.46 -8.75
C PRO A 110 21.09 -18.44 -9.75
N SER A 111 19.79 -18.56 -10.06
CA SER A 111 19.04 -17.56 -10.81
C SER A 111 19.06 -16.20 -10.11
N ASP A 112 18.68 -15.15 -10.85
CA ASP A 112 18.32 -13.89 -10.22
C ASP A 112 17.16 -14.09 -9.23
N PRO A 113 17.17 -13.36 -8.09
CA PRO A 113 16.14 -13.52 -7.09
C PRO A 113 14.78 -12.99 -7.56
N LEU A 114 13.75 -13.80 -7.39
CA LEU A 114 12.35 -13.44 -7.60
C LEU A 114 11.68 -13.13 -6.26
N GLN A 115 11.10 -11.94 -6.10
CA GLN A 115 10.39 -11.56 -4.88
C GLN A 115 8.93 -11.98 -4.96
N ILE A 116 8.51 -12.85 -4.05
CA ILE A 116 7.11 -13.24 -3.88
C ILE A 116 6.54 -12.44 -2.71
N VAL A 117 5.52 -11.67 -3.02
CA VAL A 117 4.82 -10.81 -2.08
C VAL A 117 3.48 -11.43 -1.76
N VAL A 118 3.15 -11.55 -0.48
CA VAL A 118 1.84 -12.04 -0.04
C VAL A 118 1.00 -10.86 0.42
N SER A 119 -0.12 -10.59 -0.24
CA SER A 119 -1.03 -9.49 0.10
C SER A 119 -2.22 -9.98 0.92
N GLY A 120 -2.85 -9.08 1.67
CA GLY A 120 -3.96 -9.43 2.57
C GLY A 120 -3.54 -9.78 4.00
N VAL A 121 -2.24 -9.78 4.32
CA VAL A 121 -1.71 -10.14 5.64
C VAL A 121 -2.11 -9.13 6.71
N PHE A 122 -2.04 -7.84 6.37
CA PHE A 122 -2.45 -6.75 7.25
C PHE A 122 -3.77 -6.12 6.80
N LYS A 123 -4.41 -5.35 7.68
CA LYS A 123 -5.64 -4.60 7.34
C LYS A 123 -5.37 -3.56 6.25
N LYS A 124 -6.33 -3.39 5.33
CA LYS A 124 -6.21 -2.45 4.21
C LYS A 124 -6.04 -0.99 4.68
N PRO A 125 -5.19 -0.19 4.02
CA PRO A 125 -5.16 1.25 4.19
C PRO A 125 -6.33 1.92 3.44
N SER A 126 -6.47 3.23 3.65
CA SER A 126 -7.37 4.11 2.92
C SER A 126 -6.59 4.92 1.88
N ILE A 127 -7.24 5.23 0.77
CA ILE A 127 -6.69 6.04 -0.33
C ILE A 127 -7.64 7.20 -0.63
N SER A 128 -7.09 8.35 -1.00
CA SER A 128 -7.83 9.56 -1.38
C SER A 128 -7.09 10.33 -2.45
N ALA A 129 -7.81 11.05 -3.31
CA ALA A 129 -7.24 11.88 -4.37
C ALA A 129 -7.45 13.36 -4.06
N HIS A 130 -6.40 14.17 -4.19
CA HIS A 130 -6.43 15.61 -3.98
C HIS A 130 -5.92 16.35 -5.22
N PRO A 131 -6.64 17.38 -5.72
CA PRO A 131 -7.89 17.93 -5.18
C PRO A 131 -9.12 17.04 -5.45
N GLY A 132 -8.98 16.02 -6.30
CA GLY A 132 -10.02 15.06 -6.61
C GLY A 132 -9.57 14.04 -7.67
N PRO A 133 -10.43 13.09 -8.05
CA PRO A 133 -10.10 12.04 -9.00
C PRO A 133 -10.22 12.45 -10.47
N LEU A 134 -10.87 13.60 -10.75
CA LEU A 134 -11.02 14.13 -12.09
C LEU A 134 -9.95 15.19 -12.36
N VAL A 135 -9.06 14.93 -13.30
CA VAL A 135 -7.83 15.72 -13.51
C VAL A 135 -7.73 16.13 -14.97
N GLN A 136 -7.29 17.36 -15.27
CA GLN A 136 -7.08 17.76 -16.67
C GLN A 136 -5.77 17.21 -17.22
N GLN A 137 -5.70 17.06 -18.54
CA GLN A 137 -4.45 16.70 -19.20
C GLN A 137 -3.34 17.72 -18.87
N GLY A 138 -2.17 17.21 -18.50
CA GLY A 138 -1.01 18.04 -18.12
C GLY A 138 -0.96 18.45 -16.65
N ASP A 139 -2.08 18.38 -15.93
CA ASP A 139 -2.11 18.66 -14.49
C ASP A 139 -1.57 17.48 -13.66
N ASN A 140 -1.42 17.71 -12.35
CA ASN A 140 -1.00 16.70 -11.39
C ASN A 140 -2.12 16.41 -10.38
N VAL A 141 -2.15 15.17 -9.88
CA VAL A 141 -3.01 14.76 -8.77
C VAL A 141 -2.17 14.08 -7.70
N THR A 142 -2.50 14.34 -6.44
CA THR A 142 -1.86 13.64 -5.31
C THR A 142 -2.76 12.55 -4.78
N LEU A 143 -2.27 11.31 -4.82
CA LEU A 143 -2.89 10.16 -4.18
C LEU A 143 -2.31 9.99 -2.79
N ARG A 144 -3.14 10.21 -1.77
CA ARG A 144 -2.77 10.09 -0.37
C ARG A 144 -3.24 8.75 0.18
N CYS A 145 -2.28 7.91 0.53
CA CYS A 145 -2.49 6.69 1.30
C CYS A 145 -2.31 6.96 2.79
N HIS A 146 -3.19 6.42 3.61
CA HIS A 146 -3.07 6.50 5.05
C HIS A 146 -3.70 5.30 5.73
N SER A 147 -3.32 5.05 6.98
CA SER A 147 -3.82 3.91 7.74
C SER A 147 -3.81 4.23 9.22
N LEU A 148 -4.80 3.69 9.95
CA LEU A 148 -4.78 3.66 11.42
C LEU A 148 -3.80 2.62 11.97
N VAL A 149 -3.32 1.70 11.11
CA VAL A 149 -2.22 0.78 11.43
C VAL A 149 -0.92 1.44 10.98
N MET A 150 0.10 1.43 11.83
CA MET A 150 1.42 1.93 11.46
C MET A 150 2.00 1.07 10.34
N PHE A 151 2.27 1.68 9.19
CA PHE A 151 3.05 1.08 8.11
C PHE A 151 4.32 1.88 7.93
N ASP A 152 5.45 1.19 7.79
CA ASP A 152 6.73 1.84 7.50
C ASP A 152 6.89 2.15 6.01
N LYS A 153 6.07 1.51 5.18
CA LYS A 153 6.13 1.62 3.74
C LYS A 153 4.72 1.55 3.16
N PHE A 154 4.40 2.47 2.27
CA PHE A 154 3.23 2.37 1.40
C PHE A 154 3.67 2.08 -0.02
N ILE A 155 2.87 1.27 -0.71
CA ILE A 155 3.08 0.92 -2.11
C ILE A 155 1.83 1.27 -2.88
N LEU A 156 1.99 2.06 -3.93
CA LEU A 156 0.91 2.43 -4.84
C LEU A 156 0.99 1.55 -6.08
N HIS A 157 -0.10 0.86 -6.36
CA HIS A 157 -0.30 0.09 -7.58
C HIS A 157 -1.27 0.82 -8.50
N HIS A 158 -0.96 0.79 -9.79
CA HIS A 158 -1.81 1.30 -10.85
C HIS A 158 -2.27 0.12 -11.73
N GLU A 159 -3.57 0.07 -11.96
CA GLU A 159 -4.25 -0.80 -12.90
C GLU A 159 -4.76 0.08 -14.05
N ASN A 160 -4.31 -0.22 -15.26
CA ASN A 160 -4.73 0.51 -16.46
C ASN A 160 -5.94 -0.16 -17.13
N SER A 161 -6.38 0.39 -18.26
CA SER A 161 -7.52 -0.14 -19.04
C SER A 161 -7.31 -1.56 -19.59
N THR A 162 -6.09 -2.10 -19.60
CA THR A 162 -5.80 -3.48 -20.02
C THR A 162 -5.69 -4.45 -18.84
N GLY A 163 -5.97 -3.99 -17.62
CA GLY A 163 -5.92 -4.81 -16.40
C GLY A 163 -4.50 -5.18 -15.97
N HIS A 164 -3.47 -4.55 -16.54
CA HIS A 164 -2.10 -4.76 -16.12
C HIS A 164 -1.84 -4.03 -14.79
N PHE A 165 -1.40 -4.78 -13.79
CA PHE A 165 -1.01 -4.24 -12.49
C PHE A 165 0.47 -3.88 -12.51
N GLN A 166 0.77 -2.59 -12.38
CA GLN A 166 2.14 -2.11 -12.26
C GLN A 166 2.34 -1.41 -10.92
N ARG A 167 3.46 -1.70 -10.26
CA ARG A 167 3.90 -0.90 -9.12
C ARG A 167 4.27 0.48 -9.63
N HIS A 168 3.47 1.48 -9.28
CA HIS A 168 3.70 2.85 -9.68
C HIS A 168 4.79 3.49 -8.82
N GLY A 169 4.74 3.24 -7.51
CA GLY A 169 5.70 3.81 -6.59
C GLY A 169 5.65 3.18 -5.22
N GLU A 170 6.67 3.47 -4.43
CA GLU A 170 6.76 3.11 -3.04
C GLU A 170 7.33 4.27 -2.23
N MET A 171 6.83 4.46 -1.02
CA MET A 171 7.25 5.54 -0.13
C MET A 171 7.45 4.98 1.27
N LEU A 172 8.59 5.33 1.87
CA LEU A 172 8.87 5.01 3.27
C LEU A 172 8.27 6.10 4.15
N THR A 173 7.56 5.68 5.18
CA THR A 173 6.86 6.54 6.14
C THR A 173 7.36 6.26 7.56
N GLY A 174 7.19 7.23 8.44
CA GLY A 174 7.45 7.07 9.87
C GLY A 174 6.15 6.80 10.63
N GLY A 175 5.86 5.53 10.94
CA GLY A 175 4.71 5.16 11.79
C GLY A 175 3.35 5.47 11.15
N TYR A 176 2.62 6.46 11.70
CA TYR A 176 1.28 6.87 11.23
C TYR A 176 1.29 7.90 10.09
N ALA A 177 2.47 8.28 9.60
CA ALA A 177 2.55 9.27 8.53
C ALA A 177 1.85 8.75 7.26
N PRO A 178 0.97 9.55 6.63
CA PRO A 178 0.44 9.22 5.32
C PRO A 178 1.56 9.26 4.26
N ALA A 179 1.34 8.55 3.15
CA ALA A 179 2.19 8.63 1.97
C ALA A 179 1.46 9.36 0.85
N ASP A 180 2.10 10.39 0.31
CA ASP A 180 1.57 11.22 -0.77
C ASP A 180 2.33 10.90 -2.07
N PHE A 181 1.60 10.36 -3.04
CA PHE A 181 2.12 10.03 -4.36
C PHE A 181 1.64 11.08 -5.36
N SER A 182 2.56 11.88 -5.89
CA SER A 182 2.24 12.83 -6.96
C SER A 182 2.22 12.10 -8.31
N ILE A 183 1.06 12.08 -8.95
CA ILE A 183 0.85 11.51 -10.29
C ILE A 183 0.76 12.66 -11.28
N GLY A 184 1.71 12.72 -12.21
CA GLY A 184 1.65 13.65 -13.32
C GLY A 184 3.03 13.97 -13.93
N PRO A 185 3.07 14.77 -15.00
CA PRO A 185 1.92 15.39 -15.67
C PRO A 185 0.97 14.35 -16.26
N MET A 186 -0.35 14.56 -16.10
CA MET A 186 -1.35 13.56 -16.45
C MET A 186 -1.40 13.30 -17.95
N THR A 187 -1.25 12.02 -18.31
CA THR A 187 -1.40 11.50 -19.67
C THR A 187 -2.45 10.40 -19.71
N LEU A 188 -2.81 9.92 -20.90
CA LEU A 188 -3.75 8.80 -21.05
C LEU A 188 -3.30 7.54 -20.30
N VAL A 189 -1.98 7.31 -20.19
CA VAL A 189 -1.40 6.17 -19.50
C VAL A 189 -1.50 6.34 -17.98
N SER A 190 -1.58 7.56 -17.47
CA SER A 190 -1.72 7.85 -16.04
C SER A 190 -3.14 7.59 -15.51
N ALA A 191 -4.15 7.54 -16.39
CA ALA A 191 -5.54 7.29 -16.00
C ALA A 191 -5.78 5.81 -15.70
N GLY A 192 -6.67 5.52 -14.77
CA GLY A 192 -6.98 4.15 -14.35
C GLY A 192 -7.24 4.01 -12.86
N THR A 193 -7.30 2.77 -12.40
CA THR A 193 -7.60 2.44 -11.01
C THR A 193 -6.31 2.35 -10.20
N TYR A 194 -6.25 3.07 -9.09
CA TYR A 194 -5.15 3.01 -8.16
C TYR A 194 -5.56 2.29 -6.88
N ARG A 195 -4.65 1.46 -6.34
CA ARG A 195 -4.80 0.81 -5.04
C ARG A 195 -3.54 0.95 -4.22
N CYS A 196 -3.72 1.12 -2.92
CA CYS A 196 -2.63 1.25 -1.98
C CYS A 196 -2.48 0.01 -1.10
N TYR A 197 -1.23 -0.31 -0.81
CA TYR A 197 -0.83 -1.36 0.12
C TYR A 197 0.09 -0.76 1.18
N GLY A 198 0.09 -1.34 2.37
CA GLY A 198 1.04 -1.06 3.43
C GLY A 198 1.91 -2.27 3.73
N SER A 199 3.18 -2.04 4.08
CA SER A 199 4.07 -3.08 4.61
C SER A 199 4.94 -2.55 5.75
N LEU A 200 5.48 -3.49 6.54
CA LEU A 200 6.35 -3.19 7.67
C LEU A 200 7.81 -3.43 7.25
N ARG A 201 8.76 -2.66 7.83
CA ARG A 201 10.20 -2.84 7.57
C ARG A 201 10.70 -4.24 7.88
N ARG A 202 10.12 -4.87 8.91
CA ARG A 202 10.52 -6.22 9.37
C ARG A 202 9.96 -7.34 8.49
N SER A 203 8.92 -7.07 7.71
CA SER A 203 8.24 -8.03 6.83
C SER A 203 7.95 -7.39 5.47
N PRO A 204 8.98 -7.01 4.68
CA PRO A 204 8.82 -6.17 3.49
C PRO A 204 8.06 -6.85 2.33
N TYR A 205 7.98 -8.18 2.36
CA TYR A 205 7.27 -9.00 1.38
C TYR A 205 5.83 -9.34 1.81
N GLU A 206 5.43 -9.00 3.03
CA GLU A 206 4.06 -9.16 3.51
C GLU A 206 3.34 -7.81 3.41
N TRP A 207 2.28 -7.78 2.62
CA TRP A 207 1.52 -6.57 2.36
C TRP A 207 0.14 -6.65 2.99
N SER A 208 -0.42 -5.49 3.27
CA SER A 208 -1.83 -5.36 3.63
C SER A 208 -2.76 -5.90 2.55
N ALA A 209 -4.04 -6.04 2.88
CA ALA A 209 -5.08 -6.06 1.87
C ALA A 209 -5.03 -4.74 1.06
N PRO A 210 -5.42 -4.76 -0.22
CA PRO A 210 -5.50 -3.54 -1.02
C PRO A 210 -6.53 -2.57 -0.42
N SER A 211 -6.25 -1.27 -0.55
CA SER A 211 -7.27 -0.24 -0.33
C SER A 211 -8.47 -0.41 -1.27
N ASP A 212 -9.55 0.30 -0.98
CA ASP A 212 -10.61 0.48 -1.98
C ASP A 212 -10.04 1.11 -3.26
N PRO A 213 -10.59 0.75 -4.44
CA PRO A 213 -10.11 1.30 -5.71
C PRO A 213 -10.33 2.81 -5.78
N MET A 214 -9.34 3.52 -6.32
CA MET A 214 -9.40 4.94 -6.62
C MET A 214 -9.27 5.16 -8.12
N ASP A 215 -10.39 5.34 -8.80
CA ASP A 215 -10.41 5.59 -10.25
C ASP A 215 -10.04 7.04 -10.52
N ILE A 216 -8.97 7.24 -11.29
CA ILE A 216 -8.51 8.55 -11.72
C ILE A 216 -8.84 8.73 -13.20
N MET A 217 -9.64 9.76 -13.48
CA MET A 217 -10.11 10.11 -14.81
C MET A 217 -9.37 11.33 -15.35
N ILE A 218 -8.91 11.23 -16.58
CA ILE A 218 -8.30 12.35 -17.32
C ILE A 218 -9.37 13.05 -18.17
N THR A 219 -9.37 14.38 -18.15
CA THR A 219 -10.28 15.23 -18.92
C THR A 219 -9.53 16.10 -19.93
N GLY A 220 -10.26 16.68 -20.88
CA GLY A 220 -9.70 17.63 -21.87
C GLY A 220 -9.23 16.99 -23.18
N LEU A 221 -9.42 15.69 -23.36
CA LEU A 221 -8.95 14.95 -24.55
C LEU A 221 -9.91 15.03 -25.75
N SER A 222 -11.13 15.53 -25.56
CA SER A 222 -12.15 15.64 -26.61
C SER A 222 -13.02 16.89 -26.41
N LYS A 223 -13.73 17.32 -27.46
CA LYS A 223 -14.62 18.50 -27.40
C LYS A 223 -15.65 18.37 -26.27
N LYS A 224 -15.97 19.50 -25.62
CA LYS A 224 -16.96 19.54 -24.54
C LYS A 224 -18.38 19.26 -25.05
N PRO A 225 -19.22 18.54 -24.30
CA PRO A 225 -20.65 18.47 -24.54
C PRO A 225 -21.37 19.74 -24.03
N SER A 226 -22.65 19.87 -24.36
CA SER A 226 -23.58 20.86 -23.80
C SER A 226 -24.51 20.22 -22.78
N LEU A 227 -24.76 20.93 -21.67
CA LEU A 227 -25.67 20.50 -20.61
C LEU A 227 -26.86 21.46 -20.51
N SER A 228 -28.07 20.93 -20.41
CA SER A 228 -29.31 21.69 -20.29
C SER A 228 -30.29 21.01 -19.34
N ALA A 229 -31.30 21.75 -18.86
CA ALA A 229 -32.40 21.20 -18.07
C ALA A 229 -33.69 21.21 -18.91
N GLN A 230 -34.39 20.08 -18.96
CA GLN A 230 -35.68 19.99 -19.61
C GLN A 230 -36.70 20.79 -18.80
N GLY A 231 -37.35 21.77 -19.44
CA GLY A 231 -38.31 22.67 -18.77
C GLY A 231 -37.67 23.86 -18.03
N GLY A 232 -36.33 23.98 -18.04
CA GLY A 232 -35.59 25.11 -17.46
C GLY A 232 -34.85 24.78 -16.17
N SER A 233 -33.98 25.70 -15.75
CA SER A 233 -33.09 25.54 -14.58
C SER A 233 -33.73 25.92 -13.24
N MET A 234 -34.91 26.53 -13.27
CA MET A 234 -35.67 26.92 -12.08
C MET A 234 -36.91 26.04 -12.00
N VAL A 235 -36.93 25.14 -11.02
CA VAL A 235 -37.94 24.09 -10.91
C VAL A 235 -38.69 24.22 -9.59
N ARG A 236 -40.00 23.98 -9.59
CA ARG A 236 -40.78 23.96 -8.35
C ARG A 236 -40.64 22.60 -7.67
N SER A 237 -40.66 22.58 -6.35
CA SER A 237 -40.57 21.32 -5.62
C SER A 237 -41.72 20.38 -6.01
N GLY A 238 -41.40 19.12 -6.29
CA GLY A 238 -42.32 18.11 -6.78
C GLY A 238 -42.36 17.95 -8.30
N GLU A 239 -41.93 18.95 -9.08
CA GLU A 239 -41.82 18.80 -10.55
C GLU A 239 -40.63 17.90 -10.92
N ASN A 240 -40.80 17.04 -11.92
CA ASN A 240 -39.72 16.16 -12.35
C ASN A 240 -38.59 16.95 -13.01
N VAL A 241 -37.38 16.76 -12.51
CA VAL A 241 -36.16 17.33 -13.09
C VAL A 241 -35.48 16.30 -13.98
N THR A 242 -35.27 16.65 -15.24
CA THR A 242 -34.43 15.89 -16.17
C THR A 242 -33.34 16.79 -16.73
N LEU A 243 -32.09 16.38 -16.57
CA LEU A 243 -30.95 17.05 -17.20
C LEU A 243 -30.58 16.33 -18.48
N VAL A 244 -30.24 17.10 -19.50
CA VAL A 244 -29.94 16.60 -20.84
C VAL A 244 -28.52 17.01 -21.20
N CYS A 245 -27.68 16.02 -21.46
CA CYS A 245 -26.35 16.23 -21.99
C CYS A 245 -26.28 15.83 -23.45
N SER A 246 -25.87 16.75 -24.32
CA SER A 246 -25.77 16.55 -25.76
C SER A 246 -24.38 16.89 -26.29
N SER A 247 -23.99 16.29 -27.41
CA SER A 247 -22.67 16.42 -28.01
C SER A 247 -22.74 16.08 -29.49
N GLU A 248 -22.04 16.85 -30.32
CA GLU A 248 -21.81 16.49 -31.72
C GLU A 248 -20.91 15.26 -31.87
N SER A 249 -20.08 14.99 -30.85
CA SER A 249 -19.28 13.77 -30.78
C SER A 249 -20.13 12.63 -30.27
N ALA A 250 -20.10 11.51 -31.01
CA ALA A 250 -20.86 10.31 -30.70
C ALA A 250 -20.16 9.49 -29.58
N PHE A 251 -20.21 10.02 -28.36
CA PHE A 251 -19.75 9.31 -27.16
C PHE A 251 -20.59 8.07 -26.90
N ASP A 252 -19.98 7.04 -26.31
CA ASP A 252 -20.70 5.83 -25.92
C ASP A 252 -21.43 6.03 -24.58
N GLN A 253 -20.87 6.87 -23.72
CA GLN A 253 -21.38 7.13 -22.38
C GLN A 253 -21.26 8.61 -22.04
N PHE A 254 -22.23 9.11 -21.28
CA PHE A 254 -22.21 10.44 -20.70
C PHE A 254 -22.17 10.34 -19.17
N HIS A 255 -21.50 11.30 -18.53
CA HIS A 255 -21.33 11.38 -17.10
C HIS A 255 -21.80 12.73 -16.59
N LEU A 256 -22.72 12.74 -15.63
CA LEU A 256 -23.22 13.93 -14.96
C LEU A 256 -22.62 14.04 -13.55
N LEU A 257 -21.96 15.15 -13.27
CA LEU A 257 -21.36 15.46 -11.97
C LEU A 257 -21.99 16.74 -11.40
N ARG A 258 -22.12 16.79 -10.07
CA ARG A 258 -22.52 17.97 -9.32
C ARG A 258 -21.35 18.45 -8.47
N GLU A 259 -21.04 19.75 -8.51
CA GLU A 259 -20.01 20.33 -7.64
C GLU A 259 -20.40 20.21 -6.15
N GLY A 260 -19.41 19.97 -5.30
CA GLY A 260 -19.57 19.95 -3.83
C GLY A 260 -20.18 18.66 -3.25
N VAL A 261 -20.63 17.71 -4.07
CA VAL A 261 -21.02 16.36 -3.63
C VAL A 261 -19.90 15.40 -3.99
N ASN A 262 -19.30 14.75 -2.97
CA ASN A 262 -18.28 13.70 -3.04
C ASN A 262 -17.82 13.37 -4.46
N LEU A 263 -16.76 14.08 -4.87
CA LEU A 263 -15.91 13.89 -6.04
C LEU A 263 -15.87 12.43 -6.53
N GLY A 264 -16.80 12.05 -7.42
CA GLY A 264 -16.70 10.80 -8.17
C GLY A 264 -17.87 9.81 -8.11
N ARG A 265 -18.98 10.06 -7.38
CA ARG A 265 -20.18 9.19 -7.57
C ARG A 265 -20.99 9.62 -8.79
N HIS A 266 -20.82 8.87 -9.86
CA HIS A 266 -21.66 8.89 -11.07
C HIS A 266 -23.14 8.86 -10.70
N LEU A 267 -23.90 9.89 -11.10
CA LEU A 267 -25.34 9.93 -10.85
C LEU A 267 -26.13 9.04 -11.82
N ALA A 268 -25.59 8.78 -13.02
CA ALA A 268 -25.97 7.68 -13.90
C ALA A 268 -24.98 7.60 -15.07
N GLY A 269 -24.90 6.45 -15.73
CA GLY A 269 -24.36 6.31 -17.07
C GLY A 269 -25.48 5.85 -17.99
N GLY A 270 -25.99 6.74 -18.83
CA GLY A 270 -26.99 6.35 -19.83
C GLY A 270 -26.32 5.50 -20.90
N GLN A 271 -26.66 4.21 -20.97
CA GLN A 271 -26.30 3.38 -22.12
C GLN A 271 -27.23 3.76 -23.27
N SER A 272 -26.68 4.46 -24.26
CA SER A 272 -27.43 4.74 -25.47
C SER A 272 -27.33 3.56 -26.45
N PRO A 273 -28.41 3.18 -27.16
CA PRO A 273 -28.30 2.31 -28.31
C PRO A 273 -27.46 3.01 -29.39
N ARG A 274 -26.22 2.53 -29.60
CA ARG A 274 -25.34 2.85 -30.75
C ARG A 274 -25.24 4.36 -31.10
N ARG A 275 -24.22 5.07 -30.60
CA ARG A 275 -23.86 6.44 -31.02
C ARG A 275 -25.03 7.45 -30.89
N ALA A 276 -25.66 7.58 -29.72
CA ALA A 276 -26.50 8.77 -29.52
C ALA A 276 -25.64 9.99 -29.21
N LEU A 277 -26.06 11.11 -29.78
CA LEU A 277 -25.50 12.43 -29.56
C LEU A 277 -25.99 13.05 -28.24
N GLN A 278 -26.78 12.32 -27.44
CA GLN A 278 -27.43 12.85 -26.25
C GLN A 278 -27.74 11.75 -25.23
N ALA A 279 -27.73 12.11 -23.94
CA ALA A 279 -28.21 11.31 -22.82
C ALA A 279 -29.08 12.15 -21.87
N GLU A 280 -30.09 11.50 -21.31
CA GLU A 280 -31.02 12.08 -20.34
C GLU A 280 -30.73 11.53 -18.94
N PHE A 281 -30.76 12.42 -17.96
CA PHE A 281 -30.50 12.16 -16.54
C PHE A 281 -31.73 12.60 -15.73
N PRO A 282 -32.73 11.72 -15.56
CA PRO A 282 -33.88 12.00 -14.72
C PRO A 282 -33.46 11.98 -13.24
N LEU A 283 -33.48 13.13 -12.57
CA LEU A 283 -33.24 13.25 -11.13
C LEU A 283 -34.51 12.96 -10.32
N GLY A 284 -35.66 12.84 -10.99
CA GLY A 284 -36.97 12.62 -10.36
C GLY A 284 -37.57 13.92 -9.81
N PRO A 285 -38.51 13.82 -8.86
CA PRO A 285 -39.20 14.98 -8.29
C PRO A 285 -38.23 15.96 -7.63
N GLY A 286 -38.37 17.24 -7.97
CA GLY A 286 -37.50 18.30 -7.50
C GLY A 286 -37.54 18.43 -5.98
N THR A 287 -36.39 18.23 -5.34
CA THR A 287 -36.17 18.55 -3.93
C THR A 287 -35.12 19.67 -3.80
N PRO A 288 -35.12 20.47 -2.72
CA PRO A 288 -34.05 21.44 -2.47
C PRO A 288 -32.65 20.82 -2.52
N ALA A 289 -32.53 19.53 -2.18
CA ALA A 289 -31.28 18.78 -2.25
C ALA A 289 -30.75 18.62 -3.67
N HIS A 290 -31.55 18.78 -4.73
CA HIS A 290 -31.09 18.77 -6.13
C HIS A 290 -30.43 20.08 -6.56
N SER A 291 -30.59 21.18 -5.81
CA SER A 291 -30.05 22.48 -6.22
C SER A 291 -28.52 22.51 -6.21
N GLY A 292 -27.88 23.03 -7.26
CA GLY A 292 -26.43 23.10 -7.34
C GLY A 292 -25.91 23.28 -8.75
N VAL A 293 -24.58 23.22 -8.89
CA VAL A 293 -23.90 23.35 -10.18
C VAL A 293 -23.61 21.98 -10.76
N TYR A 294 -24.10 21.74 -11.97
CA TYR A 294 -23.91 20.48 -12.68
C TYR A 294 -22.99 20.67 -13.89
N ARG A 295 -22.21 19.63 -14.20
CA ARG A 295 -21.38 19.51 -15.40
C ARG A 295 -21.55 18.15 -16.02
N CYS A 296 -21.41 18.10 -17.34
CA CYS A 296 -21.43 16.86 -18.09
C CYS A 296 -20.11 16.60 -18.82
N TYR A 297 -19.79 15.32 -18.96
CA TYR A 297 -18.67 14.79 -19.73
C TYR A 297 -19.14 13.64 -20.62
N GLY A 298 -18.41 13.38 -21.71
CA GLY A 298 -18.58 12.20 -22.54
C GLY A 298 -17.36 11.29 -22.49
N SER A 299 -17.55 9.98 -22.66
CA SER A 299 -16.46 9.01 -22.73
C SER A 299 -16.77 7.89 -23.74
N PHE A 300 -15.76 7.07 -24.05
CA PHE A 300 -15.89 5.92 -24.91
C PHE A 300 -15.68 4.63 -24.12
N THR A 301 -16.40 3.57 -24.49
CA THR A 301 -16.39 2.28 -23.79
C THR A 301 -14.98 1.66 -23.74
N ARG A 302 -14.18 1.88 -24.78
CA ARG A 302 -12.78 1.40 -24.86
C ARG A 302 -11.78 2.25 -24.06
N SER A 303 -12.20 3.41 -23.55
CA SER A 303 -11.36 4.32 -22.78
C SER A 303 -12.17 4.97 -21.65
N PRO A 304 -12.66 4.18 -20.68
CA PRO A 304 -13.60 4.64 -19.66
C PRO A 304 -13.01 5.68 -18.70
N TYR A 305 -11.69 5.71 -18.54
CA TYR A 305 -10.97 6.70 -17.72
C TYR A 305 -10.60 7.99 -18.48
N SER A 306 -10.95 8.09 -19.77
CA SER A 306 -10.64 9.22 -20.63
C SER A 306 -11.91 9.95 -21.03
N TRP A 307 -12.10 11.15 -20.47
CA TRP A 307 -13.32 11.92 -20.64
C TRP A 307 -13.08 13.17 -21.49
N SER A 308 -14.17 13.69 -22.05
CA SER A 308 -14.20 14.94 -22.78
C SER A 308 -13.78 16.12 -21.88
N ASN A 309 -13.63 17.29 -22.50
CA ASN A 309 -13.62 18.53 -21.74
C ASN A 309 -14.99 18.75 -21.06
N SER A 310 -15.00 19.49 -19.95
CA SER A 310 -16.21 19.80 -19.18
C SER A 310 -17.20 20.62 -20.01
N SER A 311 -18.48 20.31 -19.90
CA SER A 311 -19.54 21.23 -20.33
C SER A 311 -19.45 22.56 -19.57
N ASP A 312 -20.12 23.58 -20.10
CA ASP A 312 -20.42 24.77 -19.32
C ASP A 312 -21.28 24.40 -18.10
N PRO A 313 -21.12 25.08 -16.95
CA PRO A 313 -21.85 24.76 -15.73
C PRO A 313 -23.33 25.10 -15.88
N LEU A 314 -24.19 24.19 -15.43
CA LEU A 314 -25.63 24.41 -15.32
C LEU A 314 -26.02 24.57 -13.86
N PHE A 315 -26.52 25.75 -13.50
CA PHE A 315 -27.05 26.04 -12.16
C PHE A 315 -28.50 25.59 -12.10
N LEU A 316 -28.81 24.60 -11.27
CA LEU A 316 -30.17 24.13 -11.00
C LEU A 316 -30.65 24.69 -9.65
N SER A 317 -31.84 25.28 -9.61
CA SER A 317 -32.48 25.78 -8.39
C SER A 317 -33.88 25.20 -8.24
N VAL A 318 -34.10 24.49 -7.12
CA VAL A 318 -35.41 23.95 -6.78
C VAL A 318 -36.03 24.78 -5.66
N THR A 319 -37.14 25.45 -5.95
CA THR A 319 -37.86 26.28 -4.98
C THR A 319 -38.90 25.45 -4.23
N GLY A 320 -38.90 25.54 -2.89
CA GLY A 320 -39.93 24.91 -2.07
C GLY A 320 -41.29 25.56 -2.33
N SER A 321 -42.32 24.75 -2.60
CA SER A 321 -43.70 25.22 -2.44
C SER A 321 -43.97 25.30 -0.94
N THR A 322 -43.83 26.47 -0.34
CA THR A 322 -44.47 26.74 0.96
C THR A 322 -45.99 26.79 0.75
N THR A 323 -46.65 25.63 0.68
CA THR A 323 -48.02 25.54 1.19
C THR A 323 -47.93 25.56 2.71
N SER A 324 -47.62 26.75 3.24
CA SER A 324 -47.80 27.05 4.66
C SER A 324 -49.29 27.24 4.87
N THR A 325 -50.02 26.13 5.03
CA THR A 325 -51.35 26.18 5.65
C THR A 325 -51.11 26.41 7.13
N CYS A 326 -51.02 27.67 7.54
CA CYS A 326 -51.17 28.03 8.95
C CYS A 326 -52.64 27.83 9.32
N PRO A 327 -53.00 26.97 10.29
CA PRO A 327 -54.30 27.09 10.93
C PRO A 327 -54.23 28.28 11.88
N SER A 328 -54.90 29.37 11.52
CA SER A 328 -55.20 30.43 12.48
C SER A 328 -56.19 29.90 13.50
N THR A 329 -55.85 29.90 14.78
CA THR A 329 -56.83 29.89 15.86
C THR A 329 -56.30 30.81 16.95
N MET A 330 -57.04 31.91 17.19
CA MET A 330 -56.82 32.79 18.32
C MET A 330 -57.28 32.12 19.61
N ASP A 331 -56.55 32.46 20.68
CA ASP A 331 -56.57 31.96 22.06
C ASP A 331 -57.92 32.06 22.80
N PRO A 332 -57.99 31.57 24.07
CA PRO A 332 -57.71 32.53 25.14
C PRO A 332 -56.88 31.97 26.33
N HIS A 333 -55.94 32.82 26.74
CA HIS A 333 -55.46 33.10 28.11
C HIS A 333 -55.33 31.96 29.14
N THR A 334 -54.08 31.75 29.58
CA THR A 334 -53.77 31.84 31.02
C THR A 334 -52.32 32.26 31.23
N THR A 335 -52.16 33.24 32.11
CA THR A 335 -50.92 33.92 32.48
C THR A 335 -50.20 33.13 33.58
N GLU A 336 -48.90 32.88 33.43
CA GLU A 336 -47.98 32.88 34.56
C GLU A 336 -46.57 33.29 34.11
N GLU A 337 -45.90 34.01 34.99
CA GLU A 337 -44.80 34.94 34.71
C GLU A 337 -43.40 34.30 34.58
N ALA A 338 -42.58 34.98 33.79
CA ALA A 338 -41.14 35.30 33.95
C ALA A 338 -40.18 34.26 34.57
N GLN A 339 -39.10 33.95 33.84
CA GLN A 339 -37.85 34.70 34.01
C GLN A 339 -36.82 34.43 32.89
N LEU A 340 -36.29 35.54 32.37
CA LEU A 340 -35.09 35.66 31.58
C LEU A 340 -33.86 35.45 32.48
N SER A 341 -32.90 34.62 32.09
CA SER A 341 -31.49 34.89 32.43
C SER A 341 -30.52 34.27 31.43
N GLN A 342 -29.92 35.16 30.65
CA GLN A 342 -28.64 35.00 30.01
C GLN A 342 -27.54 35.09 31.08
N ALA A 343 -26.68 34.07 31.18
CA ALA A 343 -25.46 34.16 31.98
C ALA A 343 -24.33 33.31 31.36
N HIS A 344 -23.33 34.03 30.86
CA HIS A 344 -21.98 33.55 30.66
C HIS A 344 -21.34 33.13 31.99
N SER A 345 -20.44 32.15 31.90
CA SER A 345 -19.20 32.05 32.69
C SER A 345 -19.30 31.77 34.19
N SER A 346 -18.75 30.61 34.59
CA SER A 346 -17.72 30.44 35.66
C SER A 346 -17.81 29.07 36.36
N THR A 347 -17.48 27.98 35.65
CA THR A 347 -17.25 26.68 36.33
C THR A 347 -16.08 25.88 35.75
N TRP A 348 -15.39 26.42 34.76
CA TRP A 348 -14.34 25.70 34.02
C TRP A 348 -12.96 25.93 34.66
N TYR A 349 -12.79 26.99 35.46
CA TYR A 349 -11.56 27.30 36.18
C TYR A 349 -11.38 26.50 37.48
N ILE A 350 -12.48 26.09 38.14
CA ILE A 350 -12.40 25.28 39.37
C ILE A 350 -11.99 23.85 39.05
N VAL A 351 -12.47 23.30 37.92
CA VAL A 351 -12.10 21.95 37.46
C VAL A 351 -10.66 21.91 36.94
N LEU A 352 -10.19 22.96 36.25
CA LEU A 352 -8.80 23.04 35.78
C LEU A 352 -7.80 23.26 36.93
N GLY A 353 -8.19 24.01 37.97
CA GLY A 353 -7.37 24.20 39.17
C GLY A 353 -7.21 22.95 40.03
N LEU A 354 -8.24 22.10 40.10
CA LEU A 354 -8.15 20.82 40.83
C LEU A 354 -7.23 19.83 40.10
N VAL A 355 -7.29 19.77 38.78
CA VAL A 355 -6.44 18.86 37.98
C VAL A 355 -4.95 19.26 38.07
N THR A 356 -4.63 20.55 38.08
CA THR A 356 -3.23 21.01 38.24
C THR A 356 -2.70 20.83 39.67
N ALA A 357 -3.57 20.94 40.68
CA ALA A 357 -3.22 20.62 42.06
C ALA A 357 -2.96 19.11 42.26
N PHE A 358 -3.75 18.24 41.63
CA PHE A 358 -3.55 16.78 41.70
C PHE A 358 -2.29 16.32 40.97
N THR A 359 -1.96 16.92 39.82
CA THR A 359 -0.73 16.57 39.09
C THR A 359 0.53 17.07 39.80
N SER A 360 0.50 18.29 40.35
CA SER A 360 1.64 18.84 41.10
C SER A 360 1.89 18.09 42.41
N THR A 361 0.86 17.75 43.17
CA THR A 361 1.00 16.95 44.40
C THR A 361 1.54 15.55 44.11
N SER A 362 1.09 14.90 43.03
CA SER A 362 1.60 13.59 42.60
C SER A 362 3.09 13.64 42.22
N ILE A 363 3.53 14.71 41.55
CA ILE A 363 4.94 14.91 41.16
C ILE A 363 5.80 15.16 42.40
N ILE A 364 5.33 15.97 43.35
CA ILE A 364 6.05 16.25 44.60
C ILE A 364 6.18 14.98 45.45
N LEU A 365 5.11 14.18 45.55
CA LEU A 365 5.15 12.90 46.27
C LEU A 365 6.16 11.94 45.65
N ALA A 366 6.19 11.84 44.32
CA ALA A 366 7.18 11.04 43.60
C ALA A 366 8.62 11.52 43.84
N ALA A 367 8.84 12.84 43.85
CA ALA A 367 10.16 13.41 44.14
C ALA A 367 10.61 13.14 45.59
N LEU A 368 9.69 13.23 46.57
CA LEU A 368 9.98 12.90 47.97
C LEU A 368 10.28 11.42 48.17
N VAL A 369 9.55 10.52 47.50
CA VAL A 369 9.83 9.08 47.51
C VAL A 369 11.19 8.79 46.88
N CYS A 370 11.52 9.40 45.75
CA CYS A 370 12.84 9.27 45.13
C CYS A 370 13.97 9.80 46.04
N HIS A 371 13.74 10.92 46.73
CA HIS A 371 14.71 11.46 47.67
C HIS A 371 14.88 10.59 48.92
N TRP A 372 13.79 10.00 49.43
CA TRP A 372 13.82 9.04 50.53
C TRP A 372 14.58 7.76 50.15
N CYS A 373 14.35 7.22 48.95
CA CYS A 373 15.11 6.07 48.45
C CYS A 373 16.60 6.41 48.26
N SER A 374 16.91 7.61 47.79
CA SER A 374 18.30 8.06 47.65
C SER A 374 18.98 8.26 49.01
N THR A 375 18.26 8.75 50.03
CA THR A 375 18.81 8.91 51.38
C THR A 375 18.99 7.58 52.11
N GLN A 376 18.13 6.57 51.89
CA GLN A 376 18.39 5.21 52.36
C GLN A 376 19.66 4.61 51.74
N ASN A 377 19.91 4.86 50.44
CA ASN A 377 21.14 4.42 49.78
C ASN A 377 22.39 5.13 50.33
N HIS A 378 22.29 6.37 50.80
CA HIS A 378 23.40 7.08 51.43
C HIS A 378 23.64 6.67 52.89
N VAL A 379 22.60 6.30 53.64
CA VAL A 379 22.74 5.78 55.02
C VAL A 379 23.38 4.38 55.03
N ALA A 380 23.13 3.55 54.02
CA ALA A 380 23.78 2.23 53.88
C ALA A 380 25.28 2.32 53.52
N ILE A 381 25.78 3.48 53.07
CA ILE A 381 27.18 3.67 52.63
C ILE A 381 28.04 4.35 53.72
N MET A 382 27.45 4.81 54.82
CA MET A 382 28.14 5.58 55.88
C MET A 382 28.30 4.85 57.23
N GLU A 383 27.77 3.63 57.38
CA GLU A 383 28.15 2.72 58.48
C GLU A 383 29.36 1.87 58.01
N GLY A 384 30.56 2.30 58.40
CA GLY A 384 31.88 1.81 57.97
C GLY A 384 32.20 0.35 58.33
N GLU A 385 33.04 -0.34 57.53
CA GLU A 385 34.51 -0.53 57.70
C GLU A 385 34.89 -1.62 58.73
N PRO A 386 36.11 -2.19 58.78
CA PRO A 386 37.04 -2.67 57.73
C PRO A 386 37.53 -4.12 58.02
N MET A 387 38.48 -4.62 57.20
CA MET A 387 39.15 -5.92 57.34
C MET A 387 40.02 -6.03 58.61
N GLU A 388 40.04 -7.20 59.27
CA GLU A 388 41.25 -7.69 59.93
C GLU A 388 41.31 -9.23 59.98
N ALA A 389 42.50 -9.75 59.67
CA ALA A 389 42.78 -11.18 59.46
C ALA A 389 43.17 -11.92 60.76
N ARG A 390 42.72 -13.17 60.92
CA ARG A 390 43.43 -14.22 61.69
C ARG A 390 42.90 -15.64 61.40
N ILE A 391 43.65 -16.37 60.58
CA ILE A 391 44.25 -17.70 60.84
C ILE A 391 43.44 -18.73 61.69
N VAL A 392 43.11 -19.84 61.00
CA VAL A 392 43.26 -21.28 61.36
C VAL A 392 42.05 -22.14 61.75
N ASN A 393 42.08 -23.33 61.12
CA ASN A 393 41.28 -24.57 61.23
C ASN A 393 39.85 -24.48 60.70
N GLY A 394 39.43 -25.18 59.64
CA GLY A 394 39.92 -26.43 59.07
C GLY A 394 39.09 -27.59 59.60
N GLU A 395 37.94 -27.85 58.97
CA GLU A 395 37.33 -29.19 58.82
C GLU A 395 36.10 -29.14 57.90
N ASP A 396 36.21 -29.92 56.83
CA ASP A 396 35.19 -30.74 56.17
C ASP A 396 33.94 -30.13 55.52
N SER A 397 33.95 -30.18 54.18
CA SER A 397 32.97 -30.89 53.32
C SER A 397 32.44 -30.05 52.15
N ILE A 398 33.14 -30.03 51.01
CA ILE A 398 32.55 -29.74 49.69
C ILE A 398 32.94 -30.86 48.73
N VAL A 399 31.92 -31.67 48.43
CA VAL A 399 31.43 -32.01 47.09
C VAL A 399 32.43 -31.84 45.95
N THR A 400 32.84 -32.97 45.38
CA THR A 400 33.52 -33.09 44.10
C THR A 400 32.70 -32.46 42.97
N ILE A 401 33.23 -31.38 42.39
CA ILE A 401 32.95 -30.96 41.02
C ILE A 401 33.99 -31.63 40.13
N SER A 402 33.55 -32.37 39.12
CA SER A 402 34.37 -32.74 37.97
C SER A 402 34.11 -31.78 36.80
N PRO A 403 35.15 -31.22 36.18
CA PRO A 403 35.02 -30.65 34.85
C PRO A 403 36.02 -31.27 33.85
N PHE A 404 35.72 -31.04 32.57
CA PHE A 404 36.57 -31.13 31.38
C PHE A 404 37.03 -32.49 30.84
N GLY A 405 36.55 -32.78 29.62
CA GLY A 405 37.40 -32.65 28.43
C GLY A 405 38.02 -33.92 27.83
N GLU A 406 38.11 -33.88 26.49
CA GLU A 406 38.97 -34.65 25.58
C GLU A 406 38.48 -36.00 24.99
N MET A 407 38.27 -35.92 23.67
CA MET A 407 39.04 -36.64 22.63
C MET A 407 39.05 -38.18 22.70
N LEU A 408 38.17 -38.78 21.89
CA LEU A 408 38.51 -39.75 20.83
C LEU A 408 37.39 -39.76 19.77
#